data_AF-A0A7X3FTM4-F1
#
_entry.id   AF-A0A7X3FTM4-F1
#
_cell.length_a   1.000
_cell.length_b   1.000
_cell.length_c   1.000
_cell.angle_alpha   90.00
_cell.angle_beta   90.00
_cell.angle_gamma   90.00
#
_symmetry.space_group_name_H-M   'P 1'
#
loop_
_entity.id
_entity.type
_entity.pdbx_description
1 polymer ?
#
loop_
_entity_poly.entity_id
_entity_poly.type
_entity_poly.pdbx_seq_one_letter_code
_entity_poly.pdbx_strand_id
1 'polypeptide(L)'
;MVTQAYAQEAETPADDHGAEAAGAADAVHVEDGVHADPTADTHATTEAYGDAGHSDVFPPFDPATFPSQLLWLAITFGALYLLMSKLALPRIGGILDNRKTLIDTDLAAADADRQKTDAAIAAYEKALAEAKAKAQGIANETRESIQADLSAKRAAAEADLSAKVSTAEASIAKTKAEALTHVDEIAAETAQAVVGQIVGDVPADSVRAAVAKVKG
;
A
#
# COMPACT_ATOMS: atom_id res chain seq x y z
N MET A 1 -13.40 -19.93 -9.16
CA MET A 1 -12.44 -19.28 -10.09
C MET A 1 -11.26 -18.84 -9.25
N VAL A 2 -10.24 -19.70 -9.15
CA VAL A 2 -8.99 -19.44 -8.44
C VAL A 2 -7.89 -19.51 -9.50
N THR A 3 -7.14 -18.42 -9.60
CA THR A 3 -6.09 -18.12 -10.57
C THR A 3 -4.85 -18.96 -10.30
N GLN A 4 -4.43 -19.78 -11.27
CA GLN A 4 -3.07 -20.32 -11.31
C GLN A 4 -2.13 -19.25 -11.88
N ALA A 5 -1.18 -18.82 -11.04
CA ALA A 5 -0.08 -17.94 -11.41
C ALA A 5 1.17 -18.77 -11.69
N TYR A 6 1.66 -18.65 -12.92
CA TYR A 6 3.04 -18.68 -13.40
C TYR A 6 4.12 -19.26 -12.44
N ALA A 7 4.63 -20.46 -12.75
CA ALA A 7 5.93 -20.94 -12.29
C ALA A 7 6.93 -20.77 -13.45
N GLN A 8 7.93 -19.91 -13.25
CA GLN A 8 9.00 -19.63 -14.19
C GLN A 8 10.25 -20.40 -13.74
N GLU A 9 10.73 -21.29 -14.60
CA GLU A 9 12.04 -21.95 -14.51
C GLU A 9 13.16 -20.91 -14.49
N ALA A 10 14.07 -21.05 -13.51
CA ALA A 10 15.36 -20.38 -13.49
C ALA A 10 16.43 -21.46 -13.70
N GLU A 11 17.01 -21.52 -14.90
CA GLU A 11 18.25 -22.26 -15.16
C GLU A 11 19.44 -21.37 -14.74
N THR A 12 20.20 -21.85 -13.76
CA THR A 12 21.56 -21.40 -13.43
C THR A 12 22.59 -22.14 -14.30
N PRO A 13 23.54 -21.46 -14.96
CA PRO A 13 24.66 -22.15 -15.58
C PRO A 13 25.77 -22.42 -14.55
N ALA A 14 26.30 -23.64 -14.65
CA ALA A 14 27.25 -24.27 -13.75
C ALA A 14 28.72 -23.87 -14.00
N ASP A 15 29.47 -23.77 -12.90
CA ASP A 15 30.80 -24.31 -12.57
C ASP A 15 31.92 -24.28 -13.65
N ASP A 16 32.97 -23.47 -13.46
CA ASP A 16 34.17 -23.70 -12.62
C ASP A 16 35.23 -24.59 -13.32
N HIS A 17 36.27 -23.93 -13.82
CA HIS A 17 37.46 -24.57 -14.40
C HIS A 17 38.63 -24.37 -13.45
N GLY A 18 39.07 -25.45 -12.80
CA GLY A 18 40.33 -25.47 -12.07
C GLY A 18 40.67 -26.87 -11.58
N ALA A 19 41.53 -27.59 -12.29
CA ALA A 19 42.27 -28.72 -11.72
C ALA A 19 43.60 -28.93 -12.46
N GLU A 20 44.67 -28.78 -11.71
CA GLU A 20 46.07 -28.98 -12.08
C GLU A 20 46.56 -30.40 -11.66
N ALA A 21 47.55 -30.91 -12.41
CA ALA A 21 48.61 -31.85 -12.03
C ALA A 21 48.34 -33.34 -11.71
N ALA A 22 48.94 -34.21 -12.55
CA ALA A 22 49.81 -35.37 -12.24
C ALA A 22 50.10 -36.10 -13.57
N GLY A 23 51.32 -36.38 -14.05
CA GLY A 23 52.43 -37.15 -13.48
C GLY A 23 52.82 -38.22 -14.53
N ALA A 24 53.92 -38.07 -15.27
CA ALA A 24 55.20 -38.80 -15.12
C ALA A 24 55.47 -39.98 -16.11
N ALA A 25 56.65 -39.90 -16.76
CA ALA A 25 57.56 -40.94 -17.29
C ALA A 25 57.06 -41.86 -18.43
N ASP A 26 57.82 -42.40 -19.39
CA ASP A 26 59.24 -42.76 -19.61
C ASP A 26 59.32 -43.17 -21.12
N ALA A 27 60.22 -42.73 -21.99
CA ALA A 27 61.52 -43.34 -22.38
C ALA A 27 61.75 -42.92 -23.87
N VAL A 28 62.78 -42.15 -24.27
CA VAL A 28 64.22 -42.44 -24.43
C VAL A 28 64.64 -42.89 -25.85
N HIS A 29 65.54 -42.08 -26.46
CA HIS A 29 66.61 -42.36 -27.46
C HIS A 29 66.21 -42.63 -28.95
N VAL A 30 66.89 -42.13 -30.00
CA VAL A 30 68.26 -41.61 -30.23
C VAL A 30 68.23 -40.58 -31.38
N GLU A 31 68.88 -39.42 -31.21
CA GLU A 31 69.39 -38.61 -32.35
C GLU A 31 70.87 -38.92 -32.55
N ASP A 32 71.24 -39.16 -33.79
CA ASP A 32 72.59 -39.49 -34.24
C ASP A 32 73.42 -38.21 -34.36
N GLY A 33 74.62 -38.23 -33.79
CA GLY A 33 75.45 -37.06 -33.60
C GLY A 33 76.24 -36.65 -34.85
N VAL A 34 76.42 -35.35 -34.99
CA VAL A 34 77.69 -34.78 -35.49
C VAL A 34 78.07 -33.62 -34.58
N HIS A 35 79.15 -33.84 -33.83
CA HIS A 35 79.79 -32.85 -32.97
C HIS A 35 80.36 -31.70 -33.82
N ALA A 36 79.86 -30.49 -33.60
CA ALA A 36 80.56 -29.25 -33.93
C ALA A 36 80.83 -28.50 -32.63
N ASP A 37 82.11 -28.23 -32.39
CA ASP A 37 82.70 -27.58 -31.22
C ASP A 37 82.03 -26.24 -30.87
N PRO A 38 81.37 -26.08 -29.69
CA PRO A 38 80.72 -24.83 -29.30
C PRO A 38 81.71 -23.73 -28.86
N THR A 39 83.02 -23.93 -29.01
CA THR A 39 84.04 -22.90 -28.74
C THR A 39 84.61 -22.23 -30.00
N ALA A 40 84.16 -22.62 -31.20
CA ALA A 40 84.76 -22.22 -32.48
C ALA A 40 84.47 -20.78 -32.95
N ASP A 41 83.53 -20.04 -32.35
CA ASP A 41 83.18 -18.65 -32.75
C ASP A 41 83.40 -17.61 -31.64
N THR A 42 84.43 -17.79 -30.82
CA THR A 42 84.87 -16.74 -29.88
C THR A 42 85.67 -15.67 -30.62
N HIS A 43 84.99 -14.75 -31.31
CA HIS A 43 85.59 -13.53 -31.82
C HIS A 43 85.79 -12.52 -30.69
N ALA A 44 86.87 -12.68 -29.93
CA ALA A 44 87.41 -11.61 -29.10
C ALA A 44 88.31 -10.72 -29.97
N THR A 45 87.71 -9.76 -30.70
CA THR A 45 88.48 -8.69 -31.36
C THR A 45 88.58 -7.52 -30.39
N THR A 46 89.77 -7.31 -29.83
CA THR A 46 90.13 -6.05 -29.18
C THR A 46 90.69 -5.15 -30.27
N GLU A 47 89.83 -4.33 -30.86
CA GLU A 47 90.29 -3.22 -31.70
C GLU A 47 90.64 -2.05 -30.78
N ALA A 48 91.93 -1.91 -30.49
CA ALA A 48 92.47 -0.71 -29.90
C ALA A 48 92.56 0.37 -30.99
N TYR A 49 91.54 1.22 -31.08
CA TYR A 49 91.63 2.47 -31.83
C TYR A 49 92.59 3.41 -31.09
N GLY A 50 93.79 3.54 -31.62
CA GLY A 50 94.81 4.46 -31.15
C GLY A 50 94.63 5.87 -31.70
N ASP A 51 94.82 6.83 -30.78
CA ASP A 51 95.29 8.21 -30.97
C ASP A 51 94.28 9.32 -31.31
N ALA A 52 93.91 10.10 -30.28
CA ALA A 52 94.39 11.48 -30.09
C ALA A 52 93.48 12.22 -29.06
N GLY A 53 93.93 12.24 -27.80
CA GLY A 53 93.56 13.19 -26.75
C GLY A 53 92.09 13.36 -26.39
N HIS A 54 91.57 12.62 -25.39
CA HIS A 54 90.57 13.10 -24.41
C HIS A 54 90.51 12.15 -23.20
N SER A 55 90.07 12.67 -22.06
CA SER A 55 90.15 12.12 -20.69
C SER A 55 89.60 10.70 -20.49
N ASP A 56 90.25 9.96 -19.59
CA ASP A 56 89.92 8.63 -19.08
C ASP A 56 88.53 8.56 -18.39
N VAL A 57 87.46 8.45 -19.18
CA VAL A 57 86.08 8.29 -18.72
C VAL A 57 85.50 7.01 -19.33
N PHE A 58 84.93 6.14 -18.49
CA PHE A 58 84.23 4.93 -18.92
C PHE A 58 83.19 5.30 -20.01
N PRO A 59 83.25 4.73 -21.23
CA PRO A 59 82.49 5.22 -22.38
C PRO A 59 80.98 5.46 -22.16
N PRO A 60 80.23 4.67 -21.38
CA PRO A 60 78.80 4.95 -21.11
C PRO A 60 78.55 6.00 -20.01
N PHE A 61 79.59 6.56 -19.37
CA PHE A 61 79.51 7.66 -18.40
C PHE A 61 80.22 8.94 -18.87
N ASP A 62 80.40 9.13 -20.18
CA ASP A 62 80.91 10.38 -20.73
C ASP A 62 79.90 11.54 -20.55
N PRO A 63 80.19 12.55 -19.69
CA PRO A 63 79.32 13.70 -19.43
C PRO A 63 78.95 14.51 -20.69
N ALA A 64 79.70 14.39 -21.79
CA ALA A 64 79.40 15.07 -23.05
C ALA A 64 78.10 14.56 -23.74
N THR A 65 77.66 13.33 -23.45
CA THR A 65 76.47 12.71 -24.08
C THR A 65 75.17 12.93 -23.29
N PHE A 66 75.27 13.21 -21.99
CA PHE A 66 74.12 13.44 -21.11
C PHE A 66 73.22 14.61 -21.55
N PRO A 67 73.72 15.77 -22.02
CA PRO A 67 72.86 16.86 -22.49
C PRO A 67 71.95 16.45 -23.64
N SER A 68 72.44 15.63 -24.57
CA SER A 68 71.65 15.14 -25.70
C SER A 68 70.56 14.15 -25.24
N GLN A 69 70.92 13.22 -24.35
CA GLN A 69 69.97 12.29 -23.74
C GLN A 69 68.91 13.01 -22.91
N LEU A 70 69.28 14.03 -22.13
CA LEU A 70 68.36 14.84 -21.35
C LEU A 70 67.46 15.69 -22.24
N LEU A 71 67.98 16.25 -23.33
CA LEU A 71 67.18 16.97 -24.32
C LEU A 71 66.13 16.03 -24.96
N TRP A 72 66.53 14.83 -25.36
CA TRP A 72 65.61 13.88 -25.98
C TRP A 72 64.64 13.26 -24.99
N LEU A 73 65.07 13.02 -23.75
CA LEU A 73 64.21 12.66 -22.63
C LEU A 73 63.17 13.76 -22.39
N ALA A 74 63.57 15.03 -22.33
CA ALA A 74 62.65 16.14 -22.13
C ALA A 74 61.65 16.27 -23.28
N ILE A 75 62.08 16.08 -24.52
CA ILE A 75 61.19 16.14 -25.70
C ILE A 75 60.19 14.99 -25.70
N THR A 76 60.66 13.75 -25.50
CA THR A 76 59.79 12.57 -25.48
C THR A 76 58.86 12.55 -24.27
N PHE A 77 59.37 12.90 -23.08
CA PHE A 77 58.56 13.04 -21.87
C PHE A 77 57.55 14.17 -22.00
N GLY A 78 57.93 15.32 -22.56
CA GLY A 78 57.02 16.43 -22.83
C GLY A 78 55.91 16.04 -23.81
N ALA A 79 56.26 15.36 -24.90
CA ALA A 79 55.28 14.85 -25.85
C ALA A 79 54.32 13.84 -25.21
N LEU A 80 54.82 12.89 -24.42
CA LEU A 80 54.02 11.93 -23.67
C LEU A 80 53.12 12.61 -22.63
N TYR A 81 53.66 13.60 -21.89
CA TYR A 81 52.92 14.38 -20.91
C TYR A 81 51.75 15.12 -21.55
N LEU A 82 51.98 15.78 -22.70
CA LEU A 82 50.92 16.46 -23.43
C LEU A 82 49.86 15.48 -23.95
N LEU A 83 50.26 14.30 -24.43
CA LEU A 83 49.33 13.25 -24.86
C LEU A 83 48.47 12.76 -23.69
N MET A 84 49.08 12.46 -22.55
CA MET A 84 48.38 12.00 -21.34
C MET A 84 47.46 13.10 -20.78
N SER A 85 47.96 14.33 -20.69
CA SER A 85 47.22 15.48 -20.20
C SER A 85 46.00 15.79 -21.07
N LYS A 86 46.16 15.73 -22.40
CA LYS A 86 45.11 16.13 -23.33
C LYS A 86 44.16 14.99 -23.73
N LEU A 87 44.53 13.71 -23.55
CA LEU A 87 43.72 12.57 -23.98
C LEU A 87 43.36 11.60 -22.87
N ALA A 88 44.30 11.20 -22.02
CA ALA A 88 44.04 10.20 -20.97
C ALA A 88 43.23 10.79 -19.81
N LEU A 89 43.65 11.96 -19.28
CA LEU A 89 42.93 12.64 -18.20
C LEU A 89 41.48 13.01 -18.54
N PRO A 90 41.17 13.66 -19.69
CA PRO A 90 39.79 14.00 -20.01
C PRO A 90 38.90 12.78 -20.24
N ARG A 91 39.44 11.65 -20.74
CA ARG A 91 38.67 10.42 -20.88
C ARG A 91 38.29 9.81 -19.54
N ILE A 92 39.22 9.77 -18.58
CA ILE A 92 38.95 9.27 -17.23
C ILE A 92 37.98 10.21 -16.50
N GLY A 93 38.18 11.53 -16.64
CA GLY A 93 37.29 12.54 -16.09
C GLY A 93 35.85 12.40 -16.61
N GLY A 94 35.67 12.20 -17.92
CA GLY A 94 34.34 11.99 -18.51
C GLY A 94 33.64 10.73 -18.02
N ILE A 95 34.36 9.62 -17.78
CA ILE A 95 33.77 8.40 -17.22
C ILE A 95 33.32 8.63 -15.78
N LEU A 96 34.15 9.30 -14.97
CA LEU A 96 33.83 9.59 -13.58
C LEU A 96 32.61 10.53 -13.47
N ASP A 97 32.56 11.56 -14.31
CA ASP A 97 31.45 12.51 -14.39
C ASP A 97 30.15 11.84 -14.86
N ASN A 98 30.23 10.96 -15.87
CA ASN A 98 29.08 10.19 -16.33
C ASN A 98 28.54 9.26 -15.22
N ARG A 99 29.42 8.54 -14.52
CA ARG A 99 29.00 7.69 -13.38
C ARG A 99 28.37 8.51 -12.27
N LYS A 100 28.97 9.65 -11.91
CA LYS A 100 28.42 10.55 -10.91
C LYS A 100 27.04 11.06 -11.33
N THR A 101 26.88 11.49 -12.57
CA THR A 101 25.61 11.98 -13.12
C THR A 101 24.54 10.89 -13.09
N LEU A 102 24.87 9.65 -13.47
CA LEU A 102 23.93 8.53 -13.38
C LEU A 102 23.52 8.25 -11.93
N ILE A 103 24.47 8.17 -11.00
CA ILE A 103 24.16 7.95 -9.58
C ILE A 103 23.28 9.08 -9.03
N ASP A 104 23.62 10.34 -9.32
CA ASP A 104 22.84 11.49 -8.86
C ASP A 104 21.42 11.47 -9.47
N THR A 105 21.29 11.06 -10.74
CA THR A 105 19.98 10.92 -11.42
C THR A 105 19.16 9.77 -10.84
N ASP A 106 19.77 8.61 -10.62
CA ASP A 106 19.11 7.43 -10.06
C ASP A 106 18.66 7.70 -8.62
N LEU A 107 19.49 8.38 -7.83
CA LEU A 107 19.14 8.78 -6.46
C LEU A 107 17.98 9.78 -6.46
N ALA A 108 18.03 10.80 -7.35
CA ALA A 108 16.94 11.76 -7.48
C ALA A 108 15.63 11.10 -7.94
N ALA A 109 15.69 10.12 -8.84
CA ALA A 109 14.53 9.35 -9.28
C ALA A 109 13.97 8.50 -8.14
N ALA A 110 14.84 7.80 -7.39
CA ALA A 110 14.44 7.01 -6.23
C ALA A 110 13.80 7.86 -5.12
N ASP A 111 14.36 9.04 -4.84
CA ASP A 111 13.79 9.99 -3.87
C ASP A 111 12.45 10.54 -4.35
N ALA A 112 12.32 10.87 -5.64
CA ALA A 112 11.06 11.32 -6.21
C ALA A 112 9.98 10.23 -6.14
N ASP A 113 10.32 8.98 -6.43
CA ASP A 113 9.38 7.86 -6.34
C ASP A 113 9.01 7.54 -4.90
N ARG A 114 9.97 7.61 -3.97
CA ARG A 114 9.70 7.53 -2.53
C ARG A 114 8.71 8.59 -2.09
N GLN A 115 8.93 9.86 -2.47
CA GLN A 115 8.02 10.96 -2.13
C GLN A 115 6.62 10.76 -2.71
N LYS A 116 6.51 10.26 -3.96
CA LYS A 116 5.20 9.93 -4.56
C LYS A 116 4.51 8.80 -3.79
N THR A 117 5.23 7.76 -3.38
CA THR A 117 4.69 6.67 -2.57
C THR A 117 4.22 7.17 -1.21
N ASP A 118 5.04 7.96 -0.50
CA ASP A 118 4.71 8.54 0.79
C ASP A 118 3.46 9.45 0.68
N ALA A 119 3.39 10.27 -0.39
CA ALA A 119 2.22 11.09 -0.67
C ALA A 119 0.97 10.26 -0.98
N ALA A 120 1.11 9.16 -1.73
CA ALA A 120 0.01 8.25 -2.04
C ALA A 120 -0.49 7.51 -0.79
N ILE A 121 0.41 7.08 0.10
CA ILE A 121 0.07 6.48 1.39
C ILE A 121 -0.69 7.50 2.24
N ALA A 122 -0.18 8.71 2.40
CA ALA A 122 -0.84 9.76 3.17
C ALA A 122 -2.24 10.11 2.61
N ALA A 123 -2.38 10.18 1.28
CA ALA A 123 -3.67 10.42 0.63
C ALA A 123 -4.65 9.26 0.85
N TYR A 124 -4.16 8.01 0.77
CA TYR A 124 -4.96 6.81 1.02
C TYR A 124 -5.44 6.74 2.47
N GLU A 125 -4.54 6.97 3.44
CA GLU A 125 -4.86 6.99 4.86
C GLU A 125 -5.88 8.09 5.19
N LYS A 126 -5.69 9.28 4.61
CA LYS A 126 -6.65 10.40 4.73
C LYS A 126 -8.01 10.02 4.16
N ALA A 127 -8.07 9.46 2.95
CA ALA A 127 -9.32 9.03 2.34
C ALA A 127 -10.03 7.95 3.17
N LEU A 128 -9.27 7.01 3.76
CA LEU A 128 -9.81 5.98 4.64
C LEU A 128 -10.38 6.60 5.94
N ALA A 129 -9.67 7.56 6.54
CA ALA A 129 -10.14 8.26 7.72
C ALA A 129 -11.41 9.08 7.45
N GLU A 130 -11.45 9.82 6.34
CA GLU A 130 -12.62 10.58 5.89
C GLU A 130 -13.81 9.66 5.60
N ALA A 131 -13.59 8.53 4.92
CA ALA A 131 -14.64 7.55 4.66
C ALA A 131 -15.21 6.95 5.96
N LYS A 132 -14.35 6.60 6.93
CA LYS A 132 -14.79 6.12 8.25
C LYS A 132 -15.58 7.18 9.00
N ALA A 133 -15.10 8.42 9.03
CA ALA A 133 -15.79 9.53 9.67
C ALA A 133 -17.16 9.79 9.02
N LYS A 134 -17.24 9.78 7.69
CA LYS A 134 -18.51 9.93 6.96
C LYS A 134 -19.47 8.79 7.23
N ALA A 135 -18.99 7.54 7.25
CA ALA A 135 -19.81 6.38 7.57
C ALA A 135 -20.38 6.45 9.00
N GLN A 136 -19.56 6.86 9.98
CA GLN A 136 -20.02 7.09 11.35
C GLN A 136 -21.03 8.24 11.42
N GLY A 137 -20.80 9.34 10.70
CA GLY A 137 -21.73 10.46 10.59
C GLY A 137 -23.10 10.02 10.05
N ILE A 138 -23.12 9.33 8.91
CA ILE A 138 -24.35 8.79 8.32
C ILE A 138 -25.05 7.83 9.29
N ALA A 139 -24.31 6.94 9.96
CA ALA A 139 -24.90 6.01 10.91
C ALA A 139 -25.55 6.71 12.11
N ASN A 140 -24.94 7.79 12.61
CA ASN A 140 -25.49 8.57 13.71
C ASN A 140 -26.71 9.38 13.27
N GLU A 141 -26.61 10.11 12.15
CA GLU A 141 -27.73 10.86 11.57
C GLU A 141 -28.93 9.96 11.28
N THR A 142 -28.68 8.77 10.71
CA THR A 142 -29.73 7.78 10.44
C THR A 142 -30.38 7.28 11.73
N ARG A 143 -29.60 7.01 12.79
CA ARG A 143 -30.14 6.59 14.09
C ARG A 143 -30.99 7.69 14.72
N GLU A 144 -30.53 8.93 14.69
CA GLU A 144 -31.26 10.09 15.20
C GLU A 144 -32.56 10.30 14.43
N SER A 145 -32.52 10.25 13.10
CA SER A 145 -33.69 10.35 12.23
C SER A 145 -34.71 9.23 12.50
N ILE A 146 -34.25 7.98 12.58
CA ILE A 146 -35.13 6.83 12.90
C ILE A 146 -35.74 6.98 14.29
N GLN A 147 -34.97 7.44 15.28
CA GLN A 147 -35.47 7.62 16.63
C GLN A 147 -36.51 8.73 16.71
N ALA A 148 -36.30 9.83 15.98
CA ALA A 148 -37.27 10.91 15.85
C ALA A 148 -38.56 10.40 15.18
N ASP A 149 -38.45 9.71 14.04
CA ASP A 149 -39.59 9.12 13.32
C ASP A 149 -40.36 8.12 14.18
N LEU A 150 -39.65 7.27 14.93
CA LEU A 150 -40.26 6.29 15.82
C LEU A 150 -41.00 6.97 16.98
N SER A 151 -40.44 8.05 17.54
CA SER A 151 -41.09 8.84 18.58
C SER A 151 -42.37 9.51 18.07
N ALA A 152 -42.33 10.08 16.85
CA ALA A 152 -43.48 10.71 16.22
C ALA A 152 -44.59 9.69 15.90
N LYS A 153 -44.22 8.53 15.34
CA LYS A 153 -45.17 7.44 15.07
C LYS A 153 -45.78 6.88 16.35
N ARG A 154 -44.99 6.72 17.43
CA ARG A 154 -45.52 6.31 18.74
C ARG A 154 -46.52 7.33 19.28
N ALA A 155 -46.16 8.61 19.29
CA ALA A 155 -47.05 9.67 19.77
C ALA A 155 -48.37 9.73 18.96
N ALA A 156 -48.29 9.58 17.63
CA ALA A 156 -49.47 9.54 16.78
C ALA A 156 -50.35 8.30 17.05
N ALA A 157 -49.75 7.11 17.21
CA ALA A 157 -50.48 5.89 17.53
C ALA A 157 -51.14 5.95 18.91
N GLU A 158 -50.45 6.54 19.89
CA GLU A 158 -50.98 6.71 21.25
C GLU A 158 -52.14 7.73 21.29
N ALA A 159 -52.05 8.81 20.51
CA ALA A 159 -53.15 9.74 20.33
C ALA A 159 -54.38 9.10 19.66
N ASP A 160 -54.19 8.33 18.58
CA ASP A 160 -55.26 7.59 17.90
C ASP A 160 -55.91 6.55 18.83
N LEU A 161 -55.10 5.81 19.58
CA LEU A 161 -55.59 4.84 20.55
C LEU A 161 -56.40 5.53 21.66
N SER A 162 -55.90 6.63 22.21
CA SER A 162 -56.63 7.40 23.23
C SER A 162 -57.97 7.92 22.70
N ALA A 163 -58.02 8.40 21.45
CA ALA A 163 -59.26 8.86 20.83
C ALA A 163 -60.27 7.71 20.64
N LYS A 164 -59.79 6.53 20.20
CA LYS A 164 -60.63 5.32 20.06
C LYS A 164 -61.16 4.84 21.40
N VAL A 165 -60.33 4.81 22.44
CA VAL A 165 -60.75 4.45 23.80
C VAL A 165 -61.84 5.41 24.29
N SER A 166 -61.62 6.72 24.17
CA SER A 166 -62.61 7.73 24.57
C SER A 166 -63.94 7.59 23.81
N THR A 167 -63.89 7.31 22.51
CA THR A 167 -65.10 7.08 21.69
C THR A 167 -65.83 5.80 22.09
N ALA A 168 -65.09 4.73 22.39
CA ALA A 168 -65.65 3.47 22.86
C ALA A 168 -66.29 3.62 24.25
N GLU A 169 -65.64 4.32 25.17
CA GLU A 169 -66.17 4.64 26.50
C GLU A 169 -67.46 5.45 26.41
N ALA A 170 -67.51 6.47 25.54
CA ALA A 170 -68.72 7.27 25.31
C ALA A 170 -69.87 6.42 24.74
N SER A 171 -69.55 5.50 23.81
CA SER A 171 -70.53 4.58 23.23
C SER A 171 -71.07 3.59 24.27
N ILE A 172 -70.19 3.01 25.10
CA ILE A 172 -70.57 2.12 26.21
C ILE A 172 -71.46 2.87 27.20
N ALA A 173 -71.10 4.10 27.59
CA ALA A 173 -71.90 4.92 28.50
C ALA A 173 -73.29 5.21 27.94
N LYS A 174 -73.38 5.52 26.64
CA LYS A 174 -74.66 5.74 25.94
C LYS A 174 -75.51 4.47 25.92
N THR A 175 -74.98 3.34 25.47
CA THR A 175 -75.71 2.07 25.42
C THR A 175 -76.14 1.62 26.82
N LYS A 176 -75.31 1.85 27.84
CA LYS A 176 -75.67 1.60 29.24
C LYS A 176 -76.85 2.46 29.68
N ALA A 177 -76.87 3.75 29.34
CA ALA A 177 -77.98 4.63 29.67
C ALA A 177 -79.27 4.19 28.96
N GLU A 178 -79.21 3.88 27.66
CA GLU A 178 -80.35 3.39 26.86
C GLU A 178 -80.90 2.07 27.42
N ALA A 179 -80.03 1.11 27.75
CA ALA A 179 -80.44 -0.16 28.36
C ALA A 179 -81.12 0.04 29.72
N LEU A 180 -80.63 0.96 30.55
CA LEU A 180 -81.26 1.27 31.84
C LEU A 180 -82.66 1.88 31.67
N THR A 181 -82.89 2.72 30.65
CA THR A 181 -84.24 3.21 30.33
C THR A 181 -85.17 2.10 29.86
N HIS A 182 -84.72 1.18 29.01
CA HIS A 182 -85.54 0.03 28.60
C HIS A 182 -85.89 -0.90 29.76
N VAL A 183 -84.99 -1.09 30.72
CA VAL A 183 -85.28 -1.85 31.95
C VAL A 183 -86.37 -1.16 32.78
N ASP A 184 -86.32 0.17 32.91
CA ASP A 184 -87.36 0.92 33.63
C ASP A 184 -88.73 0.82 32.94
N GLU A 185 -88.76 0.88 31.60
CA GLU A 185 -89.97 0.70 30.80
C GLU A 185 -90.56 -0.70 30.98
N ILE A 186 -89.74 -1.75 30.82
CA ILE A 186 -90.16 -3.15 31.01
C ILE A 186 -90.65 -3.39 32.44
N ALA A 187 -89.97 -2.81 33.45
CA ALA A 187 -90.38 -2.92 34.83
C ALA A 187 -91.74 -2.26 35.07
N ALA A 188 -91.98 -1.07 34.51
CA ALA A 188 -93.26 -0.38 34.61
C ALA A 188 -94.40 -1.12 33.89
N GLU A 189 -94.16 -1.62 32.67
CA GLU A 189 -95.11 -2.42 31.90
C GLU A 189 -95.46 -3.73 32.62
N THR A 190 -94.44 -4.43 33.14
CA THR A 190 -94.64 -5.68 33.90
C THR A 190 -95.41 -5.43 35.19
N ALA A 191 -95.05 -4.37 35.95
CA ALA A 191 -95.77 -3.99 37.16
C ALA A 191 -97.23 -3.62 36.86
N GLN A 192 -97.48 -2.89 35.76
CA GLN A 192 -98.83 -2.53 35.33
C GLN A 192 -99.65 -3.76 34.96
N ALA A 193 -99.07 -4.70 34.21
CA ALA A 193 -99.74 -5.95 33.83
C ALA A 193 -100.11 -6.79 35.07
N VAL A 194 -99.19 -6.94 36.02
CA VAL A 194 -99.42 -7.70 37.26
C VAL A 194 -100.48 -7.04 38.14
N VAL A 195 -100.41 -5.72 38.35
CA VAL A 195 -101.39 -4.98 39.17
C VAL A 195 -102.77 -4.97 38.50
N GLY A 196 -102.82 -4.81 37.17
CA GLY A 196 -104.05 -4.84 36.39
C GLY A 196 -104.80 -6.17 36.53
N GLN A 197 -104.08 -7.27 36.65
CA GLN A 197 -104.66 -8.60 36.89
C GLN A 197 -105.23 -8.80 38.30
N ILE A 198 -104.79 -8.01 39.29
CA ILE A 198 -105.17 -8.16 40.71
C ILE A 198 -106.25 -7.15 41.13
N VAL A 199 -106.14 -5.88 40.70
CA VAL A 199 -106.93 -4.76 41.25
C VAL A 199 -107.86 -4.11 40.20
N GLY A 200 -107.69 -4.41 38.91
CA GLY A 200 -108.46 -3.81 37.81
C GLY A 200 -107.69 -2.71 37.06
N ASP A 201 -108.38 -1.87 36.27
CA ASP A 201 -107.73 -0.85 35.43
C ASP A 201 -107.04 0.23 36.30
N VAL A 202 -105.72 0.38 36.14
CA VAL A 202 -104.92 1.36 36.87
C VAL A 202 -104.21 2.28 35.87
N PRO A 203 -104.25 3.61 36.07
CA PRO A 203 -103.59 4.55 35.17
C PRO A 203 -102.07 4.35 35.13
N ALA A 204 -101.52 4.25 33.91
CA ALA A 204 -100.11 3.98 33.64
C ALA A 204 -99.16 4.98 34.33
N ASP A 205 -99.56 6.25 34.45
CA ASP A 205 -98.76 7.31 35.06
C ASP A 205 -98.52 7.07 36.56
N SER A 206 -99.48 6.47 37.26
CA SER A 206 -99.35 6.15 38.68
C SER A 206 -98.40 4.98 38.93
N VAL A 207 -98.41 3.97 38.04
CA VAL A 207 -97.50 2.81 38.11
C VAL A 207 -96.06 3.25 37.82
N ARG A 208 -95.84 4.07 36.78
CA ARG A 208 -94.51 4.64 36.48
C ARG A 208 -93.98 5.48 37.63
N ALA A 209 -94.80 6.32 38.24
CA ALA A 209 -94.41 7.13 39.39
C ALA A 209 -94.01 6.26 40.60
N ALA A 210 -94.71 5.15 40.85
CA ALA A 210 -94.40 4.23 41.93
C ALA A 210 -93.08 3.45 41.70
N VAL A 211 -92.85 2.96 40.48
CA VAL A 211 -91.59 2.29 40.10
C VAL A 211 -90.40 3.24 40.19
N ALA A 212 -90.57 4.49 39.73
CA ALA A 212 -89.53 5.52 39.86
C ALA A 212 -89.19 5.85 41.32
N LYS A 213 -90.18 5.83 42.23
CA LYS A 213 -90.02 6.14 43.66
C LYS A 213 -89.23 5.07 44.43
N VAL A 214 -89.17 3.83 43.93
CA VAL A 214 -88.39 2.73 44.53
C VAL A 214 -86.92 2.74 44.05
N LYS A 215 -86.64 3.38 42.90
CA LYS A 215 -85.31 3.44 42.28
C LYS A 215 -84.42 4.57 42.83
N GLY A 216 -85.01 5.64 43.37
CA GLY A 216 -84.29 6.75 44.02
C GLY A 216 -83.98 6.46 45.49
#